data_AF-A0AB36KCP1-F1
#
_entry.id   AF-A0AB36KCP1-F1
#
_cell.length_a   1.000
_cell.length_b   1.000
_cell.length_c   1.000
_cell.angle_alpha   90.00
_cell.angle_beta   90.00
_cell.angle_gamma   90.00
#
_symmetry.space_group_name_H-M   'P 1'
#
loop_
_entity.id
_entity.type
_entity.pdbx_description
1 polymer ?
#
loop_
_entity_poly.entity_id
_entity_poly.type
_entity_poly.pdbx_seq_one_letter_code
_entity_poly.pdbx_strand_id
1 'polypeptide(L)'
;MMPFEAVIGLEVHVQLNTKTKIFCSCSTSFGETPNSNTCPVCLGLPGALPVLNKEVVKKAIQLGTAIEAHINQYSIFARKNYFYPDLPKAYQISQFEVPIVSDGKLEIDTKEGAKIVRIERAHMEEDAGKNIHEGSYSLVDLNRACTPLLEIVSKPDMKNSEEAIAYLKKLHAIVRFIGISDANMQEGNFRCDANVSIRPKGDEKLYTRVEIKNLNSFRFIAKAIEYEIERQSAAWENGRYNEEVVQETRLFDTAKGITLSMRNKEESADYRYFKDPDLYPVFIDEKLLKEAQKINELPGAKKIRYMKDFNLKEDDANLLVSDPLLAEYFESMLHLGVKAKTSVTWLCVELLGHLKAEITLENCGVSAHMLGTLAKRIDEGKISGKSAKDVLDKLLEEQGGDVDALIEQMGLSQVNDTEAIVKVVEEVLKNNADKVLEYKSGKDKLFGFFVGQAMKNLKGANPSVVNAILKEKLG
;
A
#
# COMPACT_ATOMS: atom_id res chain seq x y z
N MET A 1 30.08 -25.36 -12.36
CA MET A 1 29.81 -24.10 -11.65
C MET A 1 29.31 -24.44 -10.27
N MET A 2 29.90 -23.86 -9.23
CA MET A 2 29.33 -23.96 -7.88
C MET A 2 28.09 -23.07 -7.84
N PRO A 3 26.91 -23.58 -7.45
CA PRO A 3 25.74 -22.73 -7.30
C PRO A 3 25.98 -21.74 -6.14
N PHE A 4 25.76 -20.44 -6.38
CA PHE A 4 25.75 -19.42 -5.33
C PHE A 4 24.34 -19.24 -4.77
N GLU A 5 24.24 -18.79 -3.52
CA GLU A 5 23.02 -18.19 -2.98
C GLU A 5 23.30 -16.73 -2.57
N ALA A 6 22.30 -15.87 -2.74
CA ALA A 6 22.41 -14.49 -2.30
C ALA A 6 22.05 -14.36 -0.81
N VAL A 7 22.63 -13.36 -0.18
CA VAL A 7 22.40 -12.98 1.21
C VAL A 7 22.07 -11.48 1.21
N ILE A 8 20.80 -11.17 1.41
CA ILE A 8 20.24 -9.83 1.22
C ILE A 8 19.66 -9.32 2.53
N GLY A 9 20.08 -8.12 2.93
CA GLY A 9 19.46 -7.32 3.99
C GLY A 9 18.96 -6.00 3.42
N LEU A 10 17.88 -5.46 3.98
CA LEU A 10 17.26 -4.22 3.53
C LEU A 10 17.23 -3.21 4.68
N GLU A 11 17.50 -1.96 4.34
CA GLU A 11 17.41 -0.80 5.23
C GLU A 11 16.32 0.12 4.69
N VAL A 12 15.19 0.16 5.39
CA VAL A 12 13.98 0.85 4.94
C VAL A 12 13.73 2.06 5.81
N HIS A 13 13.68 3.24 5.19
CA HIS A 13 13.31 4.48 5.86
C HIS A 13 11.86 4.81 5.59
N VAL A 14 11.07 4.92 6.65
CA VAL A 14 9.64 5.26 6.61
C VAL A 14 9.44 6.64 7.23
N GLN A 15 8.96 7.59 6.43
CA GLN A 15 8.58 8.90 6.93
C GLN A 15 7.24 8.85 7.64
N LEU A 16 7.19 9.30 8.88
CA LEU A 16 5.96 9.26 9.67
C LEU A 16 5.04 10.44 9.32
N ASN A 17 3.74 10.17 9.19
CA ASN A 17 2.71 11.19 8.92
C ASN A 17 2.23 11.90 10.21
N THR A 18 3.18 12.40 11.01
CA THR A 18 2.86 13.26 12.17
C THR A 18 2.53 14.68 11.72
N LYS A 19 1.81 15.44 12.54
CA LYS A 19 1.49 16.86 12.27
C LYS A 19 2.71 17.78 12.43
N THR A 20 3.59 17.45 13.37
CA THR A 20 4.80 18.22 13.66
C THR A 20 6.04 17.36 13.50
N LYS A 21 7.18 18.01 13.29
CA LYS A 21 8.51 17.40 13.20
C LYS A 21 8.91 16.62 14.45
N ILE A 22 9.98 15.83 14.38
CA ILE A 22 10.38 14.92 15.48
C ILE A 22 10.92 15.67 16.70
N PHE A 23 11.59 16.81 16.47
CA PHE A 23 12.28 17.56 17.52
C PHE A 23 11.82 19.02 17.66
N CYS A 24 10.82 19.46 16.89
CA CYS A 24 10.29 20.82 16.93
C CYS A 24 8.82 20.88 16.50
N SER A 25 8.19 22.05 16.63
CA SER A 25 6.76 22.26 16.36
C SER A 25 6.43 22.64 14.91
N CYS A 26 7.41 22.67 14.00
CA CYS A 26 7.15 22.94 12.57
C CYS A 26 6.29 21.84 11.94
N SER A 27 5.53 22.22 10.91
CA SER A 27 4.78 21.29 10.06
C SER A 27 5.70 20.31 9.32
N THR A 28 5.17 19.13 8.99
CA THR A 28 5.79 18.13 8.10
C THR A 28 5.25 18.21 6.67
N SER A 29 4.46 19.24 6.34
CA SER A 29 3.79 19.42 5.04
C SER A 29 4.77 19.50 3.86
N PHE A 30 4.34 18.92 2.74
CA PHE A 30 5.02 18.94 1.46
C PHE A 30 4.49 20.03 0.53
N GLY A 31 5.28 20.38 -0.50
CA GLY A 31 4.82 21.24 -1.61
C GLY A 31 4.78 22.73 -1.31
N GLU A 32 5.27 23.16 -0.15
CA GLU A 32 5.34 24.57 0.20
C GLU A 32 6.57 25.28 -0.39
N THR A 33 6.57 26.61 -0.31
CA THR A 33 7.70 27.44 -0.71
C THR A 33 8.99 27.01 0.03
N PRO A 34 10.15 26.92 -0.64
CA PRO A 34 11.39 26.48 0.00
C PRO A 34 11.69 27.24 1.29
N ASN A 35 12.12 26.51 2.32
CA ASN A 35 12.44 27.02 3.66
C ASN A 35 11.31 27.71 4.45
N SER A 36 10.03 27.57 4.07
CA SER A 36 8.87 28.08 4.83
C SER A 36 8.58 27.32 6.14
N ASN A 37 8.91 26.02 6.20
CA ASN A 37 8.59 25.11 7.29
C ASN A 37 9.79 24.89 8.23
N THR A 38 10.40 26.00 8.66
CA THR A 38 11.64 25.99 9.43
C THR A 38 11.52 26.76 10.75
N CYS A 39 12.40 26.45 11.70
CA CYS A 39 12.52 27.13 13.00
C CYS A 39 13.97 26.98 13.50
N PRO A 40 14.37 27.69 14.58
CA PRO A 40 15.74 27.62 15.10
C PRO A 40 16.27 26.21 15.35
N VAL A 41 15.42 25.27 15.78
CA VAL A 41 15.82 23.88 16.08
C VAL A 41 16.17 23.11 14.80
N CYS A 42 15.29 23.12 13.80
CA CYS A 42 15.54 22.36 12.56
C CYS A 42 16.56 23.04 11.64
N LEU A 43 16.78 24.35 11.82
CA LEU A 43 17.88 25.09 11.20
C LEU A 43 19.21 24.92 11.94
N GLY A 44 19.24 24.25 13.10
CA GLY A 44 20.47 24.09 13.88
C GLY A 44 21.08 25.41 14.37
N LEU A 45 20.25 26.42 14.66
CA LEU A 45 20.74 27.72 15.12
C LEU A 45 21.38 27.61 16.52
N PRO A 46 22.38 28.45 16.84
CA PRO A 46 23.03 28.45 18.15
C PRO A 46 22.01 28.62 19.29
N GLY A 47 22.09 27.74 20.29
CA GLY A 47 21.22 27.75 21.47
C GLY A 47 19.87 27.03 21.30
N ALA A 48 19.56 26.49 20.12
CA ALA A 48 18.35 25.70 19.91
C ALA A 48 18.51 24.29 20.49
N LEU A 49 17.45 23.76 21.11
CA LEU A 49 17.42 22.42 21.71
C LEU A 49 16.29 21.56 21.13
N PRO A 50 16.52 20.25 20.90
CA PRO A 50 15.50 19.33 20.42
C PRO A 50 14.47 18.97 21.51
N VAL A 51 13.20 18.83 21.11
CA VAL A 51 12.13 18.31 21.98
C VAL A 51 11.39 17.18 21.29
N LEU A 52 11.51 15.96 21.81
CA LEU A 52 10.93 14.76 21.20
C LEU A 52 9.41 14.83 21.08
N ASN A 53 8.91 14.53 19.88
CA ASN A 53 7.50 14.41 19.58
C ASN A 53 6.92 13.08 20.09
N LYS A 54 5.93 13.17 20.98
CA LYS A 54 5.25 12.00 21.58
C LYS A 54 4.59 11.09 20.53
N GLU A 55 4.04 11.66 19.46
CA GLU A 55 3.36 10.86 18.43
C GLU A 55 4.36 10.01 17.61
N VAL A 56 5.61 10.43 17.50
CA VAL A 56 6.68 9.61 16.87
C VAL A 56 6.93 8.34 17.69
N VAL A 57 7.00 8.45 19.02
CA VAL A 57 7.15 7.31 19.92
C VAL A 57 5.97 6.35 19.80
N LYS A 58 4.73 6.87 19.77
CA LYS A 58 3.54 6.02 19.58
C LYS A 58 3.58 5.26 18.26
N LYS A 59 3.89 5.94 17.15
CA LYS A 59 3.98 5.32 15.82
C LYS A 59 5.09 4.26 15.74
N ALA A 60 6.20 4.47 16.44
CA ALA A 60 7.27 3.46 16.55
C ALA A 60 6.80 2.21 17.30
N ILE A 61 6.07 2.37 18.41
CA ILE A 61 5.47 1.24 19.15
C ILE A 61 4.43 0.51 18.28
N GLN A 62 3.60 1.25 17.55
CA GLN A 62 2.62 0.68 16.61
C GLN A 62 3.31 -0.19 15.56
N LEU A 63 4.39 0.31 14.94
CA LEU A 63 5.20 -0.48 14.01
C LEU A 63 5.73 -1.75 14.69
N GLY A 64 6.42 -1.62 15.82
CA GLY A 64 7.03 -2.76 16.50
C GLY A 64 5.99 -3.82 16.90
N THR A 65 4.78 -3.40 17.28
CA THR A 65 3.66 -4.30 17.55
C THR A 65 3.21 -5.04 16.28
N ALA A 66 3.11 -4.33 15.16
CA ALA A 66 2.68 -4.88 13.87
C ALA A 66 3.68 -5.89 13.27
N ILE A 67 4.97 -5.75 13.59
CA ILE A 67 6.04 -6.67 13.14
C ILE A 67 6.48 -7.65 14.23
N GLU A 68 5.63 -7.87 15.25
CA GLU A 68 5.88 -8.81 16.36
C GLU A 68 7.27 -8.65 17.00
N ALA A 69 7.71 -7.40 17.20
CA ALA A 69 9.02 -7.06 17.74
C ALA A 69 9.00 -6.78 19.23
N HIS A 70 10.18 -6.82 19.85
CA HIS A 70 10.39 -6.35 21.20
C HIS A 70 10.43 -4.81 21.25
N ILE A 71 9.54 -4.22 22.07
CA ILE A 71 9.51 -2.77 22.32
C ILE A 71 10.40 -2.47 23.53
N ASN A 72 11.49 -1.74 23.32
CA ASN A 72 12.33 -1.31 24.43
C ASN A 72 11.66 -0.15 25.16
N GLN A 73 11.19 -0.40 26.40
CA GLN A 73 10.62 0.64 27.27
C GLN A 73 11.65 1.69 27.71
N TYR A 74 12.93 1.42 27.50
CA TYR A 74 14.03 2.34 27.67
C TYR A 74 14.78 2.45 26.34
N SER A 75 14.90 3.64 25.77
CA SER A 75 15.68 3.86 24.54
C SER A 75 16.46 5.17 24.59
N ILE A 76 17.55 5.25 23.81
CA ILE A 76 18.52 6.37 23.89
C ILE A 76 18.74 6.96 22.50
N PHE A 77 18.58 8.28 22.39
CA PHE A 77 19.02 9.02 21.21
C PHE A 77 20.54 9.24 21.22
N ALA A 78 21.12 9.22 20.03
CA ALA A 78 22.53 9.43 19.77
C ALA A 78 22.71 10.39 18.60
N ARG A 79 23.88 11.03 18.53
CA ARG A 79 24.27 11.88 17.41
C ARG A 79 25.10 11.07 16.42
N LYS A 80 24.62 10.98 15.19
CA LYS A 80 25.36 10.48 14.02
C LYS A 80 26.03 11.67 13.34
N ASN A 81 27.32 11.86 13.54
CA ASN A 81 28.03 13.08 13.13
C ASN A 81 28.53 12.97 11.69
N TYR A 82 28.07 13.85 10.81
CA TYR A 82 28.58 14.00 9.45
C TYR A 82 28.24 15.38 8.89
N PHE A 83 29.09 15.90 8.02
CA PHE A 83 28.91 17.20 7.40
C PHE A 83 28.29 17.03 6.02
N TYR A 84 27.11 17.61 5.83
CA TYR A 84 26.47 17.72 4.52
C TYR A 84 25.55 18.95 4.49
N PRO A 85 25.39 19.66 3.35
CA PRO A 85 24.66 20.94 3.32
C PRO A 85 23.18 20.87 3.73
N ASP A 86 22.53 19.71 3.56
CA ASP A 86 21.13 19.51 3.96
C ASP A 86 20.95 19.12 5.44
N LEU A 87 22.05 18.97 6.18
CA LEU A 87 22.06 18.63 7.59
C LEU A 87 22.69 19.78 8.40
N PRO A 88 21.91 20.80 8.77
CA PRO A 88 22.45 22.05 9.30
C PRO A 88 23.15 21.89 10.66
N LYS A 89 22.79 20.87 11.44
CA LYS A 89 23.39 20.59 12.75
C LYS A 89 24.79 19.95 12.67
N ALA A 90 25.21 19.48 11.47
CA ALA A 90 26.38 18.62 11.28
C ALA A 90 26.34 17.28 12.06
N TYR A 91 25.17 16.93 12.61
CA TYR A 91 24.84 15.64 13.14
C TYR A 91 23.34 15.38 12.95
N GLN A 92 23.00 14.12 12.71
CA GLN A 92 21.63 13.63 12.68
C GLN A 92 21.32 13.00 14.04
N ILE A 93 20.24 13.43 14.68
CA ILE A 93 19.75 12.76 15.89
C ILE A 93 19.04 11.46 15.48
N SER A 94 19.61 10.33 15.89
CA SER A 94 19.13 8.98 15.59
C SER A 94 19.23 8.11 16.87
N GLN A 95 19.10 6.79 16.78
CA GLN A 95 19.37 5.90 17.92
C GLN A 95 20.46 4.91 17.53
N PHE A 96 21.38 4.61 18.43
CA PHE A 96 22.50 3.70 18.16
C PHE A 96 22.46 2.46 19.05
N GLU A 97 22.80 2.60 20.35
CA GLU A 97 22.92 1.47 21.28
C GLU A 97 21.57 0.80 21.59
N VAL A 98 20.55 1.60 21.95
CA VAL A 98 19.25 1.09 22.40
C VAL A 98 18.14 1.71 21.55
N PRO A 99 17.74 1.06 20.45
CA PRO A 99 16.63 1.53 19.62
C PRO A 99 15.29 1.32 20.35
N ILE A 100 14.23 1.97 19.89
CA ILE A 100 12.88 1.77 20.44
C ILE A 100 12.29 0.39 20.11
N VAL A 101 12.65 -0.21 18.97
CA VAL A 101 12.18 -1.52 18.54
C VAL A 101 13.37 -2.42 18.18
N SER A 102 13.38 -3.65 18.70
CA SER A 102 14.40 -4.69 18.45
C SER A 102 13.76 -6.03 18.13
N ASP A 103 14.45 -6.88 17.37
CA ASP A 103 14.11 -8.29 17.15
C ASP A 103 12.65 -8.54 16.74
N GLY A 104 12.26 -7.97 15.60
CA GLY A 104 10.99 -8.24 14.94
C GLY A 104 11.06 -9.36 13.93
N LYS A 105 9.93 -9.63 13.29
CA LYS A 105 9.83 -10.60 12.20
C LYS A 105 8.68 -10.25 11.26
N LEU A 106 8.80 -10.73 10.04
CA LEU A 106 7.79 -10.59 9.02
C LEU A 106 7.64 -11.89 8.24
N GLU A 107 6.42 -12.41 8.16
CA GLU A 107 6.12 -13.54 7.30
C GLU A 107 5.81 -13.05 5.88
N ILE A 108 6.55 -13.58 4.90
CA ILE A 108 6.41 -13.29 3.47
C ILE A 108 5.98 -14.55 2.72
N ASP A 109 5.16 -14.35 1.69
CA ASP A 109 4.74 -15.41 0.78
C ASP A 109 5.80 -15.60 -0.31
N THR A 110 6.33 -16.81 -0.45
CA THR A 110 7.31 -17.18 -1.49
C THR A 110 6.77 -18.34 -2.32
N LYS A 111 7.44 -18.65 -3.45
CA LYS A 111 7.09 -19.82 -4.28
C LYS A 111 7.23 -21.15 -3.52
N GLU A 112 8.10 -21.19 -2.51
CA GLU A 112 8.35 -22.38 -1.68
C GLU A 112 7.42 -22.44 -0.45
N GLY A 113 6.57 -21.42 -0.25
CA GLY A 113 5.67 -21.28 0.89
C GLY A 113 5.97 -20.05 1.74
N ALA A 114 5.35 -19.98 2.92
CA ALA A 114 5.57 -18.89 3.87
C ALA A 114 6.99 -18.95 4.45
N LYS A 115 7.67 -17.80 4.47
CA LYS A 115 9.02 -17.64 5.02
C LYS A 115 9.05 -16.50 6.01
N ILE A 116 9.73 -16.70 7.14
CA ILE A 116 9.96 -15.65 8.13
C ILE A 116 11.27 -14.92 7.80
N VAL A 117 11.19 -13.60 7.62
CA VAL A 117 12.34 -12.69 7.54
C VAL A 117 12.44 -11.95 8.87
N ARG A 118 13.59 -12.02 9.54
CA ARG A 118 13.79 -11.34 10.82
C ARG A 118 14.12 -9.87 10.60
N ILE A 119 13.69 -9.03 11.53
CA ILE A 119 13.97 -7.60 11.58
C ILE A 119 14.90 -7.37 12.78
N GLU A 120 16.07 -6.81 12.55
CA GLU A 120 17.05 -6.52 13.60
C GLU A 120 16.52 -5.44 14.53
N ARG A 121 16.05 -4.33 13.94
CA ARG A 121 15.63 -3.14 14.68
C ARG A 121 14.76 -2.23 13.83
N ALA A 122 13.97 -1.40 14.51
CA ALA A 122 13.41 -0.18 13.94
C ALA A 122 13.66 0.99 14.91
N HIS A 123 14.21 2.08 14.41
CA HIS A 123 14.64 3.17 15.29
C HIS A 123 14.25 4.55 14.77
N MET A 124 14.06 5.47 15.71
CA MET A 124 13.64 6.84 15.42
C MET A 124 14.82 7.71 15.03
N GLU A 125 14.63 8.49 13.97
CA GLU A 125 15.60 9.50 13.58
C GLU A 125 14.93 10.69 12.89
N GLU A 126 15.70 11.75 12.68
CA GLU A 126 15.30 12.89 11.86
C GLU A 126 15.75 12.75 10.41
N ASP A 127 14.92 13.17 9.46
CA ASP A 127 15.36 13.33 8.08
C ASP A 127 16.22 14.59 7.89
N ALA A 128 17.04 14.55 6.85
CA ALA A 128 17.77 15.71 6.35
C ALA A 128 16.90 16.56 5.41
N GLY A 129 17.38 17.76 5.10
CA GLY A 129 16.81 18.60 4.06
C GLY A 129 16.95 18.00 2.65
N LYS A 130 16.74 18.82 1.64
CA LYS A 130 16.88 18.45 0.23
C LYS A 130 17.94 19.33 -0.42
N ASN A 131 18.84 18.70 -1.17
CA ASN A 131 19.76 19.38 -2.09
C ASN A 131 19.19 19.32 -3.51
N ILE A 132 19.16 20.46 -4.19
CA ILE A 132 18.79 20.58 -5.61
C ILE A 132 20.02 21.10 -6.36
N HIS A 133 20.58 20.27 -7.23
CA HIS A 133 21.80 20.62 -7.95
C HIS A 133 21.45 21.40 -9.23
N GLU A 134 21.97 22.63 -9.34
CA GLU A 134 21.75 23.52 -10.49
C GLU A 134 23.11 23.94 -11.07
N GLY A 135 23.57 23.21 -12.09
CA GLY A 135 24.85 23.46 -12.74
C GLY A 135 26.01 23.34 -11.76
N SER A 136 26.66 24.46 -11.44
CA SER A 136 27.86 24.51 -10.59
C SER A 136 27.56 24.75 -9.10
N TYR A 137 26.30 24.93 -8.71
CA TYR A 137 25.90 25.16 -7.32
C TYR A 137 24.76 24.24 -6.91
N SER A 138 24.45 24.23 -5.62
CA SER A 138 23.32 23.48 -5.06
C SER A 138 22.47 24.40 -4.21
N LEU A 139 21.15 24.28 -4.35
CA LEU A 139 20.16 24.96 -3.53
C LEU A 139 19.75 24.02 -2.40
N VAL A 140 19.74 24.55 -1.17
CA VAL A 140 19.36 23.79 0.03
C VAL A 140 17.95 24.20 0.45
N ASP A 141 17.06 23.21 0.55
CA ASP A 141 15.73 23.36 1.12
C ASP A 141 15.62 22.54 2.41
N LEU A 142 15.46 23.24 3.53
CA LEU A 142 15.38 22.65 4.87
C LEU A 142 13.94 22.41 5.36
N ASN A 143 12.94 22.54 4.48
CA ASN A 143 11.56 22.19 4.79
C ASN A 143 11.42 20.75 5.32
N ARG A 144 12.22 19.81 4.79
CA ARG A 144 12.22 18.41 5.23
C ARG A 144 13.12 18.10 6.44
N ALA A 145 14.05 18.99 6.78
CA ALA A 145 14.95 18.75 7.90
C ALA A 145 14.15 18.60 9.21
N CYS A 146 14.48 17.58 10.01
CA CYS A 146 13.74 17.18 11.22
C CYS A 146 12.37 16.53 11.00
N THR A 147 11.99 16.14 9.78
CA THR A 147 10.81 15.29 9.59
C THR A 147 11.05 13.91 10.23
N PRO A 148 10.09 13.30 10.94
CA PRO A 148 10.35 12.04 11.64
C PRO A 148 10.47 10.84 10.69
N LEU A 149 11.49 10.02 10.93
CA LEU A 149 11.71 8.75 10.25
C LEU A 149 11.74 7.59 11.23
N LEU A 150 11.35 6.42 10.72
CA LEU A 150 11.75 5.13 11.26
C LEU A 150 12.67 4.43 10.27
N GLU A 151 13.89 4.13 10.69
CA GLU A 151 14.81 3.27 9.94
C GLU A 151 14.65 1.83 10.43
N ILE A 152 14.17 0.96 9.53
CA ILE A 152 13.83 -0.45 9.75
C ILE A 152 14.89 -1.30 9.06
N VAL A 153 15.65 -2.05 9.84
CA VAL A 153 16.79 -2.85 9.34
C VAL A 153 16.43 -4.32 9.42
N SER A 154 16.42 -5.02 8.29
CA SER A 154 16.22 -6.47 8.27
C SER A 154 17.52 -7.21 8.62
N LYS A 155 17.40 -8.42 9.18
CA LYS A 155 18.50 -9.39 9.16
C LYS A 155 18.71 -9.86 7.70
N PRO A 156 19.91 -10.37 7.35
CA PRO A 156 20.23 -10.76 5.99
C PRO A 156 19.65 -12.15 5.63
N ASP A 157 18.33 -12.30 5.75
CA ASP A 157 17.63 -13.59 5.61
C ASP A 157 17.12 -13.84 4.18
N MET A 158 17.08 -12.81 3.34
CA MET A 158 16.52 -12.88 1.98
C MET A 158 17.54 -13.44 0.99
N LYS A 159 17.07 -14.30 0.07
CA LYS A 159 17.93 -15.10 -0.83
C LYS A 159 17.84 -14.73 -2.30
N ASN A 160 16.91 -13.87 -2.68
CA ASN A 160 16.71 -13.41 -4.05
C ASN A 160 15.90 -12.12 -4.08
N SER A 161 15.78 -11.51 -5.26
CA SER A 161 14.99 -10.30 -5.48
C SER A 161 13.50 -10.50 -5.19
N GLU A 162 12.93 -11.66 -5.51
CA GLU A 162 11.50 -11.95 -5.28
C GLU A 162 11.13 -11.88 -3.79
N GLU A 163 11.95 -12.49 -2.92
CA GLU A 163 11.80 -12.41 -1.46
C GLU A 163 11.97 -10.97 -0.94
N ALA A 164 12.94 -10.22 -1.48
CA ALA A 164 13.14 -8.82 -1.13
C ALA A 164 11.92 -7.95 -1.46
N ILE A 165 11.32 -8.16 -2.64
CA ILE A 165 10.09 -7.46 -3.03
C ILE A 165 8.89 -7.90 -2.20
N ALA A 166 8.77 -9.20 -1.89
CA ALA A 166 7.70 -9.70 -1.03
C ALA A 166 7.77 -9.06 0.37
N TYR A 167 8.97 -8.99 0.96
CA TYR A 167 9.21 -8.29 2.23
C TYR A 167 8.82 -6.82 2.16
N LEU A 168 9.30 -6.09 1.14
CA LEU A 168 9.01 -4.66 1.00
C LEU A 168 7.53 -4.38 0.79
N LYS A 169 6.83 -5.17 -0.04
CA LYS A 169 5.38 -5.04 -0.24
C LYS A 169 4.61 -5.31 1.04
N LYS A 170 5.00 -6.34 1.80
CA LYS A 170 4.35 -6.68 3.06
C LYS A 170 4.56 -5.58 4.11
N LEU A 171 5.80 -5.08 4.25
CA LEU A 171 6.11 -3.97 5.16
C LEU A 171 5.37 -2.69 4.75
N HIS A 172 5.38 -2.36 3.46
CA HIS A 172 4.64 -1.23 2.89
C HIS A 172 3.15 -1.30 3.20
N ALA A 173 2.53 -2.46 2.97
CA ALA A 173 1.12 -2.67 3.31
C ALA A 173 0.88 -2.48 4.81
N ILE A 174 1.71 -3.05 5.67
CA ILE A 174 1.57 -2.89 7.12
C ILE A 174 1.60 -1.41 7.51
N VAL A 175 2.63 -0.65 7.12
CA VAL A 175 2.79 0.75 7.56
C VAL A 175 1.62 1.64 7.13
N ARG A 176 1.04 1.37 5.94
CA ARG A 176 -0.17 2.05 5.48
C ARG A 176 -1.41 1.65 6.29
N PHE A 177 -1.60 0.36 6.56
CA PHE A 177 -2.78 -0.14 7.30
C PHE A 177 -2.82 0.31 8.77
N ILE A 178 -1.67 0.35 9.44
CA ILE A 178 -1.59 0.88 10.80
C ILE A 178 -1.60 2.43 10.83
N GLY A 179 -1.59 3.08 9.66
CA GLY A 179 -1.76 4.53 9.52
C GLY A 179 -0.57 5.35 10.03
N ILE A 180 0.65 4.81 10.01
CA ILE A 180 1.83 5.53 10.50
C ILE A 180 2.55 6.33 9.41
N SER A 181 2.32 6.00 8.14
CA SER A 181 2.91 6.64 6.97
C SER A 181 2.02 6.45 5.75
N ASP A 182 2.03 7.42 4.84
CA ASP A 182 1.42 7.27 3.51
C ASP A 182 2.26 6.34 2.61
N ALA A 183 3.53 6.13 2.98
CA ALA A 183 4.48 5.23 2.34
C ALA A 183 4.61 5.39 0.81
N ASN A 184 4.36 6.60 0.30
CA ASN A 184 4.55 6.93 -1.10
C ASN A 184 6.04 6.97 -1.46
N MET A 185 6.50 6.03 -2.30
CA MET A 185 7.89 5.97 -2.74
C MET A 185 8.29 7.14 -3.64
N GLN A 186 7.36 7.69 -4.44
CA GLN A 186 7.65 8.80 -5.36
C GLN A 186 7.92 10.11 -4.60
N GLU A 187 7.21 10.32 -3.50
CA GLU A 187 7.41 11.47 -2.60
C GLU A 187 8.58 11.24 -1.62
N GLY A 188 9.13 10.02 -1.57
CA GLY A 188 10.23 9.67 -0.66
C GLY A 188 9.80 9.30 0.76
N ASN A 189 8.50 9.08 0.99
CA ASN A 189 7.95 8.66 2.28
C ASN A 189 8.32 7.22 2.64
N PHE A 190 8.70 6.42 1.64
CA PHE A 190 9.18 5.05 1.80
C PHE A 190 10.41 4.84 0.91
N ARG A 191 11.59 4.75 1.53
CA ARG A 191 12.88 4.58 0.85
C ARG A 191 13.52 3.26 1.27
N CYS A 192 14.29 2.66 0.38
CA CYS A 192 14.99 1.42 0.67
C CYS A 192 16.40 1.46 0.09
N ASP A 193 17.37 1.12 0.93
CA ASP A 193 18.71 0.75 0.51
C ASP A 193 18.85 -0.78 0.61
N ALA A 194 19.53 -1.37 -0.37
CA ALA A 194 19.67 -2.83 -0.46
C ALA A 194 21.11 -3.25 -0.21
N ASN A 195 21.32 -4.15 0.75
CA ASN A 195 22.62 -4.72 1.06
C ASN A 195 22.70 -6.13 0.48
N VAL A 196 23.60 -6.35 -0.48
CA VAL A 196 23.69 -7.59 -1.25
C VAL A 196 25.08 -8.21 -1.10
N SER A 197 25.10 -9.50 -0.80
CA SER A 197 26.28 -10.36 -0.85
C SER A 197 25.91 -11.70 -1.48
N ILE A 198 26.90 -12.45 -1.96
CA ILE A 198 26.74 -13.83 -2.42
C ILE A 198 27.64 -14.76 -1.62
N ARG A 199 27.26 -16.03 -1.53
CA ARG A 199 28.10 -17.09 -0.98
C ARG A 199 27.89 -18.42 -1.71
N PRO A 200 28.87 -19.34 -1.71
CA PRO A 200 28.66 -20.69 -2.21
C PRO A 200 27.49 -21.37 -1.49
N LYS A 201 26.64 -22.10 -2.21
CA LYS A 201 25.47 -22.77 -1.62
C LYS A 201 25.88 -23.77 -0.55
N GLY A 202 25.30 -23.63 0.64
CA GLY A 202 25.60 -24.47 1.81
C GLY A 202 26.70 -23.90 2.71
N ASP A 203 27.32 -22.79 2.33
CA ASP A 203 28.19 -22.02 3.22
C ASP A 203 27.34 -21.19 4.19
N GLU A 204 27.82 -20.99 5.42
CA GLU A 204 27.19 -20.15 6.43
C GLU A 204 27.91 -18.81 6.61
N LYS A 205 29.12 -18.67 6.06
CA LYS A 205 29.92 -17.46 6.16
C LYS A 205 29.26 -16.28 5.44
N LEU A 206 29.30 -15.10 6.07
CA LEU A 206 28.96 -13.83 5.44
C LEU A 206 30.19 -13.27 4.71
N TYR A 207 30.01 -12.91 3.45
CA TYR A 207 31.04 -12.37 2.58
C TYR A 207 30.90 -10.85 2.42
N THR A 208 31.72 -10.26 1.54
CA THR A 208 31.73 -8.82 1.29
C THR A 208 30.34 -8.36 0.87
N ARG A 209 29.87 -7.30 1.53
CA ARG A 209 28.56 -6.70 1.32
C ARG A 209 28.70 -5.43 0.50
N VAL A 210 27.84 -5.32 -0.52
CA VAL A 210 27.69 -4.10 -1.31
C VAL A 210 26.36 -3.46 -0.95
N GLU A 211 26.39 -2.15 -0.70
CA GLU A 211 25.22 -1.34 -0.39
C GLU A 211 24.78 -0.59 -1.64
N ILE A 212 23.55 -0.81 -2.09
CA ILE A 212 22.95 -0.15 -3.25
C ILE A 212 21.96 0.90 -2.76
N LYS A 213 22.17 2.16 -3.16
CA LYS A 213 21.31 3.30 -2.80
C LYS A 213 20.52 3.84 -3.99
N ASN A 214 19.60 4.76 -3.68
CA ASN A 214 18.75 5.48 -4.65
C ASN A 214 17.76 4.56 -5.40
N LEU A 215 17.09 3.68 -4.65
CA LEU A 215 16.13 2.74 -5.21
C LEU A 215 14.69 3.22 -4.98
N ASN A 216 14.14 3.91 -6.00
CA ASN A 216 12.86 4.62 -5.88
C ASN A 216 11.63 3.80 -6.33
N SER A 217 11.78 2.52 -6.67
CA SER A 217 10.64 1.63 -6.96
C SER A 217 10.97 0.17 -6.70
N PHE A 218 9.98 -0.64 -6.36
CA PHE A 218 10.14 -2.10 -6.21
C PHE A 218 10.74 -2.77 -7.46
N ARG A 219 10.36 -2.32 -8.65
CA ARG A 219 10.94 -2.83 -9.90
C ARG A 219 12.43 -2.55 -10.01
N PHE A 220 12.87 -1.36 -9.60
CA PHE A 220 14.29 -1.00 -9.63
C PHE A 220 15.08 -1.70 -8.53
N ILE A 221 14.49 -1.91 -7.36
CA ILE A 221 15.10 -2.71 -6.29
C ILE A 221 15.37 -4.13 -6.77
N ALA A 222 14.38 -4.80 -7.37
CA ALA A 222 14.54 -6.15 -7.89
C ALA A 222 15.69 -6.24 -8.91
N LYS A 223 15.67 -5.35 -9.91
CA LYS A 223 16.71 -5.30 -10.95
C LYS A 223 18.10 -4.99 -10.41
N ALA A 224 18.20 -4.09 -9.44
CA ALA A 224 19.48 -3.73 -8.83
C ALA A 224 20.08 -4.90 -8.05
N ILE A 225 19.24 -5.64 -7.32
CA ILE A 225 19.63 -6.86 -6.60
C ILE A 225 20.08 -7.94 -7.60
N GLU A 226 19.29 -8.19 -8.64
CA GLU A 226 19.61 -9.17 -9.69
C GLU A 226 20.95 -8.86 -10.37
N TYR A 227 21.14 -7.61 -10.80
CA TYR A 227 22.38 -7.16 -11.42
C TYR A 227 23.58 -7.33 -10.48
N GLU A 228 23.43 -6.98 -9.21
CA GLU A 228 24.54 -7.07 -8.25
C GLU A 228 24.89 -8.53 -7.92
N ILE A 229 23.89 -9.43 -7.84
CA ILE A 229 24.12 -10.87 -7.71
C ILE A 229 24.91 -11.40 -8.90
N GLU A 230 24.50 -11.05 -10.13
CA GLU A 230 25.19 -11.46 -11.36
C GLU A 230 26.63 -10.93 -11.41
N ARG A 231 26.83 -9.65 -11.06
CA ARG A 231 28.16 -9.01 -11.02
C ARG A 231 29.09 -9.72 -10.04
N GLN A 232 28.64 -9.94 -8.81
CA GLN A 232 29.46 -10.60 -7.80
C GLN A 232 29.75 -12.06 -8.18
N SER A 233 28.77 -12.76 -8.78
CA SER A 233 28.93 -14.16 -9.21
C SER A 233 29.95 -14.26 -10.33
N ALA A 234 29.88 -13.38 -11.33
CA ALA A 234 30.85 -13.31 -12.42
C ALA A 234 32.25 -12.98 -11.90
N ALA A 235 32.39 -12.06 -10.93
CA ALA A 235 33.68 -11.75 -10.31
C ALA A 235 34.27 -12.99 -9.61
N TRP A 236 33.44 -13.79 -8.93
CA TRP A 236 33.86 -15.04 -8.30
C TRP A 236 34.29 -16.10 -9.30
N GLU A 237 33.47 -16.35 -10.33
CA GLU A 237 33.75 -17.36 -11.35
C GLU A 237 35.02 -17.04 -12.14
N ASN A 238 35.32 -15.76 -12.34
CA ASN A 238 36.54 -15.29 -12.99
C ASN A 238 37.76 -15.23 -12.05
N GLY A 239 37.64 -15.63 -10.78
CA GLY A 239 38.72 -15.61 -9.80
C GLY A 239 39.14 -14.21 -9.33
N ARG A 240 38.32 -13.18 -9.59
CA ARG A 240 38.60 -11.75 -9.29
C ARG A 240 37.70 -11.18 -8.17
N TYR A 241 36.99 -12.02 -7.43
CA TYR A 241 36.06 -11.58 -6.37
C TYR A 241 36.71 -10.65 -5.34
N ASN A 242 37.89 -11.01 -4.82
CA ASN A 242 38.57 -10.21 -3.80
C ASN A 242 39.11 -8.86 -4.33
N GLU A 243 39.20 -8.71 -5.66
CA GLU A 243 39.65 -7.49 -6.32
C GLU A 243 38.46 -6.60 -6.72
N GLU A 244 37.39 -7.21 -7.24
CA GLU A 244 36.23 -6.49 -7.80
C GLU A 244 35.06 -6.30 -6.83
N VAL A 245 34.98 -7.10 -5.76
CA VAL A 245 33.91 -7.03 -4.75
C VAL A 245 34.49 -6.57 -3.43
N VAL A 246 34.54 -5.25 -3.28
CA VAL A 246 34.93 -4.54 -2.06
C VAL A 246 33.71 -3.98 -1.34
N GLN A 247 33.85 -3.65 -0.07
CA GLN A 247 32.78 -3.00 0.68
C GLN A 247 32.63 -1.55 0.19
N GLU A 248 31.58 -1.28 -0.56
CA GLU A 248 31.34 0.02 -1.15
C GLU A 248 29.86 0.36 -1.22
N THR A 249 29.59 1.63 -1.54
CA THR A 249 28.24 2.11 -1.84
C THR A 249 28.11 2.34 -3.35
N ARG A 250 27.13 1.70 -3.97
CA ARG A 250 26.82 1.81 -5.39
C ARG A 250 25.47 2.50 -5.60
N LEU A 251 25.31 3.19 -6.72
CA LEU A 251 24.03 3.69 -7.20
C LEU A 251 23.49 2.82 -8.32
N PHE A 252 22.18 2.69 -8.40
CA PHE A 252 21.53 2.07 -9.55
C PHE A 252 21.22 3.13 -10.63
N ASP A 253 21.81 2.97 -11.81
CA ASP A 253 21.47 3.75 -13.00
C ASP A 253 20.22 3.13 -13.64
N THR A 254 19.07 3.78 -13.48
CA THR A 254 17.79 3.27 -13.99
C THR A 254 17.69 3.24 -15.51
N ALA A 255 18.48 4.07 -16.22
CA ALA A 255 18.45 4.13 -17.69
C ALA A 255 19.26 2.98 -18.29
N LYS A 256 20.41 2.66 -17.70
CA LYS A 256 21.28 1.56 -18.14
C LYS A 256 20.96 0.22 -17.49
N GLY A 257 20.28 0.23 -16.35
CA GLY A 257 19.98 -0.98 -15.57
C GLY A 257 21.20 -1.59 -14.89
N ILE A 258 22.19 -0.78 -14.51
CA ILE A 258 23.47 -1.24 -13.93
C ILE A 258 23.75 -0.55 -12.59
N THR A 259 24.56 -1.18 -11.73
CA THR A 259 25.09 -0.52 -10.53
C THR A 259 26.42 0.16 -10.83
N LEU A 260 26.59 1.42 -10.39
CA LEU A 260 27.81 2.21 -10.54
C LEU A 260 28.41 2.50 -9.17
N SER A 261 29.73 2.36 -9.02
CA SER A 261 30.43 2.76 -7.80
C SER A 261 30.39 4.29 -7.66
N MET A 262 30.00 4.81 -6.49
CA MET A 262 30.06 6.24 -6.20
C MET A 262 31.39 6.70 -5.62
N ARG A 263 32.04 5.85 -4.82
CA ARG A 263 33.25 6.17 -4.08
C ARG A 263 33.84 4.87 -3.51
N ASN A 264 35.14 4.67 -3.63
CA ASN A 264 35.83 3.67 -2.83
C ASN A 264 35.73 4.10 -1.36
N LYS A 265 35.07 3.30 -0.50
CA LYS A 265 35.15 3.46 0.96
C LYS A 265 36.58 3.07 1.35
N GLU A 266 37.53 4.01 1.31
CA GLU A 266 38.87 3.76 1.83
C GLU A 266 38.83 3.50 3.35
N GLU A 267 37.79 3.97 4.06
CA GLU A 267 37.47 3.61 5.45
C GLU A 267 35.94 3.64 5.67
N SER A 268 35.38 2.84 6.58
CA SER A 268 34.00 3.07 7.02
C SER A 268 33.93 4.45 7.67
N ALA A 269 33.08 5.35 7.17
CA ALA A 269 32.98 6.69 7.73
C ALA A 269 32.72 6.61 9.24
N ASP A 270 33.67 7.09 10.05
CA ASP A 270 33.49 7.17 11.49
C ASP A 270 32.48 8.28 11.82
N TYR A 271 31.21 7.87 11.97
CA TYR A 271 30.12 8.77 12.36
C TYR A 271 30.22 9.24 13.81
N ARG A 272 31.23 8.79 14.59
CA ARG A 272 31.50 9.21 15.96
C ARG A 272 30.24 9.22 16.83
N TYR A 273 29.50 8.11 16.83
CA TYR A 273 28.27 8.00 17.59
C TYR A 273 28.51 8.26 19.09
N PHE A 274 27.69 9.11 19.68
CA PHE A 274 27.63 9.29 21.14
C PHE A 274 26.20 9.65 21.56
N LYS A 275 25.86 9.39 22.82
CA LYS A 275 24.53 9.68 23.39
C LYS A 275 24.24 11.17 23.29
N ASP A 276 23.05 11.54 22.81
CA ASP A 276 22.68 12.94 22.68
C ASP A 276 22.49 13.54 24.08
N PRO A 277 23.31 14.53 24.49
CA PRO A 277 23.21 15.12 25.83
C PRO A 277 21.99 16.02 26.00
N ASP A 278 21.37 16.48 24.91
CA ASP A 278 20.23 17.39 24.95
C ASP A 278 18.90 16.62 25.13
N LEU A 279 18.91 15.29 24.94
CA LEU A 279 17.75 14.43 25.08
C LEU A 279 17.98 13.40 26.19
N TYR A 280 17.15 13.47 27.23
CA TYR A 280 17.08 12.40 28.21
C TYR A 280 16.67 11.06 27.57
N PRO A 281 17.07 9.92 28.15
CA PRO A 281 16.56 8.63 27.73
C PRO A 281 15.03 8.59 27.74
N VAL A 282 14.45 7.94 26.73
CA VAL A 282 13.01 7.81 26.60
C VAL A 282 12.55 6.63 27.45
N PHE A 283 11.69 6.90 28.43
CA PHE A 283 11.00 5.89 29.22
C PHE A 283 9.54 5.79 28.78
N ILE A 284 9.14 4.60 28.33
CA ILE A 284 7.78 4.28 27.90
C ILE A 284 7.07 3.63 29.08
N ASP A 285 6.15 4.36 29.70
CA ASP A 285 5.29 3.79 30.75
C ASP A 285 4.29 2.77 30.17
N GLU A 286 3.75 1.91 31.04
CA GLU A 286 2.80 0.87 30.61
C GLU A 286 1.54 1.43 29.96
N LYS A 287 1.11 2.64 30.34
CA LYS A 287 -0.11 3.24 29.83
C LYS A 287 0.09 3.64 28.37
N LEU A 288 1.19 4.31 28.06
CA LEU A 288 1.58 4.69 26.71
C LEU A 288 1.83 3.45 25.85
N LEU A 289 2.50 2.43 26.39
CA LEU A 289 2.73 1.16 25.68
C LEU A 289 1.41 0.51 25.27
N LYS A 290 0.48 0.29 26.23
CA LYS A 290 -0.83 -0.32 25.96
C LYS A 290 -1.72 0.53 25.05
N GLU A 291 -1.63 1.85 25.14
CA GLU A 291 -2.33 2.77 24.23
C GLU A 291 -1.82 2.60 22.80
N ALA A 292 -0.50 2.65 22.61
CA ALA A 292 0.12 2.59 21.29
C ALA A 292 0.12 1.17 20.68
N GLN A 293 0.00 0.12 21.48
CA GLN A 293 -0.18 -1.26 20.99
C GLN A 293 -1.57 -1.52 20.38
N LYS A 294 -2.53 -0.60 20.56
CA LYS A 294 -3.83 -0.68 19.88
C LYS A 294 -3.68 -0.23 18.44
N ILE A 295 -3.26 -1.16 17.60
CA ILE A 295 -3.14 -0.99 16.16
C ILE A 295 -4.40 -1.49 15.43
N ASN A 296 -4.59 -0.99 14.21
CA ASN A 296 -5.61 -1.51 13.31
C ASN A 296 -5.32 -2.97 12.95
N GLU A 297 -6.37 -3.69 12.55
CA GLU A 297 -6.24 -5.06 12.05
C GLU A 297 -5.29 -5.09 10.84
N LEU A 298 -4.28 -5.95 10.90
CA LEU A 298 -3.25 -6.07 9.88
C LEU A 298 -3.82 -6.64 8.56
N PRO A 299 -3.20 -6.35 7.40
CA PRO A 299 -3.65 -6.84 6.10
C PRO A 299 -3.86 -8.36 6.05
N GLY A 300 -2.94 -9.13 6.65
CA GLY A 300 -3.01 -10.59 6.69
C GLY A 300 -4.20 -11.11 7.50
N ALA A 301 -4.47 -10.50 8.65
CA ALA A 301 -5.63 -10.84 9.48
C ALA A 301 -6.94 -10.47 8.77
N LYS A 302 -7.01 -9.27 8.17
CA LYS A 302 -8.14 -8.84 7.33
C LYS A 302 -8.41 -9.81 6.18
N LYS A 303 -7.38 -10.25 5.46
CA LYS A 303 -7.50 -11.24 4.37
C LYS A 303 -8.18 -12.51 4.86
N ILE A 304 -7.68 -13.08 5.95
CA ILE A 304 -8.23 -14.31 6.55
C ILE A 304 -9.68 -14.11 6.95
N ARG A 305 -10.00 -12.98 7.59
CA ARG A 305 -11.36 -12.63 7.98
C ARG A 305 -12.28 -12.49 6.77
N TYR A 306 -11.84 -11.80 5.72
CA TYR A 306 -12.62 -11.63 4.50
C TYR A 306 -12.94 -12.95 3.80
N MET A 307 -11.98 -13.87 3.75
CA MET A 307 -12.20 -15.21 3.21
C MET A 307 -13.18 -16.01 4.06
N LYS A 308 -13.05 -15.97 5.39
CA LYS A 308 -13.85 -16.78 6.31
C LYS A 308 -15.26 -16.25 6.50
N ASP A 309 -15.40 -14.97 6.82
CA ASP A 309 -16.66 -14.37 7.26
C ASP A 309 -17.54 -13.95 6.07
N PHE A 310 -16.93 -13.63 4.92
CA PHE A 310 -17.63 -13.17 3.72
C PHE A 310 -17.54 -14.14 2.54
N ASN A 311 -16.91 -15.31 2.72
CA ASN A 311 -16.73 -16.35 1.70
C ASN A 311 -16.13 -15.80 0.39
N LEU A 312 -15.18 -14.86 0.51
CA LEU A 312 -14.47 -14.30 -0.62
C LEU A 312 -13.38 -15.23 -1.11
N LYS A 313 -13.10 -15.18 -2.41
CA LYS A 313 -11.95 -15.86 -2.99
C LYS A 313 -10.67 -15.21 -2.50
N GLU A 314 -9.60 -15.98 -2.49
CA GLU A 314 -8.28 -15.49 -2.07
C GLU A 314 -7.80 -14.29 -2.90
N ASP A 315 -7.98 -14.32 -4.22
CA ASP A 315 -7.58 -13.22 -5.12
C ASP A 315 -8.32 -11.92 -4.81
N ASP A 316 -9.64 -12.01 -4.59
CA ASP A 316 -10.48 -10.86 -4.22
C ASP A 316 -10.06 -10.29 -2.86
N ALA A 317 -9.81 -11.16 -1.88
CA ALA A 317 -9.37 -10.76 -0.56
C ALA A 317 -7.97 -10.11 -0.60
N ASN A 318 -7.03 -10.68 -1.38
CA ASN A 318 -5.69 -10.12 -1.60
C ASN A 318 -5.76 -8.71 -2.21
N LEU A 319 -6.63 -8.51 -3.20
CA LEU A 319 -6.82 -7.20 -3.81
C LEU A 319 -7.38 -6.19 -2.82
N LEU A 320 -8.40 -6.56 -2.04
CA LEU A 320 -9.01 -5.68 -1.04
C LEU A 320 -8.02 -5.22 0.04
N VAL A 321 -7.10 -6.10 0.46
CA VAL A 321 -6.09 -5.76 1.48
C VAL A 321 -4.80 -5.18 0.91
N SER A 322 -4.73 -4.96 -0.39
CA SER A 322 -3.55 -4.34 -1.04
C SER A 322 -3.46 -2.84 -0.76
N ASP A 323 -4.59 -2.19 -0.46
CA ASP A 323 -4.70 -0.78 -0.11
C ASP A 323 -5.65 -0.58 1.07
N PRO A 324 -5.28 0.16 2.12
CA PRO A 324 -6.20 0.50 3.20
C PRO A 324 -7.50 1.14 2.71
N LEU A 325 -7.44 1.98 1.66
CA LEU A 325 -8.61 2.66 1.12
C LEU A 325 -9.59 1.66 0.48
N LEU A 326 -9.08 0.64 -0.21
CA LEU A 326 -9.92 -0.44 -0.74
C LEU A 326 -10.61 -1.23 0.38
N ALA A 327 -9.87 -1.54 1.45
CA ALA A 327 -10.44 -2.21 2.60
C ALA A 327 -11.52 -1.35 3.28
N GLU A 328 -11.29 -0.05 3.42
CA GLU A 328 -12.27 0.90 3.98
C GLU A 328 -13.53 1.01 3.11
N TYR A 329 -13.38 1.12 1.78
CA TYR A 329 -14.50 1.12 0.84
C TYR A 329 -15.35 -0.14 1.01
N PHE A 330 -14.70 -1.30 0.98
CA PHE A 330 -15.38 -2.59 1.09
C PHE A 330 -16.14 -2.72 2.41
N GLU A 331 -15.51 -2.40 3.55
CA GLU A 331 -16.16 -2.47 4.87
C GLU A 331 -17.29 -1.46 5.00
N SER A 332 -17.12 -0.25 4.47
CA SER A 332 -18.19 0.77 4.43
C SER A 332 -19.40 0.31 3.63
N MET A 333 -19.18 -0.34 2.48
CA MET A 333 -20.26 -0.92 1.68
C MET A 333 -20.98 -2.06 2.43
N LEU A 334 -20.24 -2.91 3.15
CA LEU A 334 -20.85 -3.95 3.99
C LEU A 334 -21.70 -3.34 5.11
N HIS A 335 -21.24 -2.26 5.75
CA HIS A 335 -22.01 -1.53 6.77
C HIS A 335 -23.32 -0.95 6.23
N LEU A 336 -23.39 -0.61 4.94
CA LEU A 336 -24.61 -0.16 4.27
C LEU A 336 -25.59 -1.30 3.96
N GLY A 337 -25.19 -2.56 4.18
CA GLY A 337 -25.99 -3.76 3.95
C GLY A 337 -25.83 -4.36 2.56
N VAL A 338 -24.78 -3.99 1.81
CA VAL A 338 -24.46 -4.58 0.51
C VAL A 338 -23.88 -5.98 0.71
N LYS A 339 -24.26 -6.93 -0.15
CA LYS A 339 -23.68 -8.29 -0.13
C LYS A 339 -22.21 -8.23 -0.50
N ALA A 340 -21.36 -8.96 0.21
CA ALA A 340 -19.91 -8.95 -0.01
C ALA A 340 -19.49 -9.19 -1.46
N LYS A 341 -20.12 -10.13 -2.16
CA LYS A 341 -19.84 -10.40 -3.58
C LYS A 341 -20.20 -9.22 -4.48
N THR A 342 -21.31 -8.54 -4.19
CA THR A 342 -21.72 -7.33 -4.90
C THR A 342 -20.73 -6.21 -4.63
N SER A 343 -20.30 -6.02 -3.37
CA SER A 343 -19.28 -5.03 -3.01
C SER A 343 -17.95 -5.25 -3.76
N VAL A 344 -17.45 -6.49 -3.79
CA VAL A 344 -16.22 -6.82 -4.55
C VAL A 344 -16.38 -6.52 -6.03
N THR A 345 -17.50 -6.91 -6.63
CA THR A 345 -17.72 -6.67 -8.07
C THR A 345 -17.72 -5.17 -8.37
N TRP A 346 -18.46 -4.38 -7.60
CA TRP A 346 -18.60 -2.95 -7.86
C TRP A 346 -17.37 -2.14 -7.50
N LEU A 347 -16.63 -2.54 -6.47
CA LEU A 347 -15.39 -1.88 -6.10
C LEU A 347 -14.25 -2.31 -7.01
N CYS A 348 -13.95 -3.61 -7.06
CA CYS A 348 -12.73 -4.12 -7.66
C CYS A 348 -12.80 -4.26 -9.18
N VAL A 349 -14.00 -4.44 -9.76
CA VAL A 349 -14.16 -4.61 -11.21
C VAL A 349 -14.70 -3.35 -11.84
N GLU A 350 -15.84 -2.83 -11.35
CA GLU A 350 -16.50 -1.69 -11.98
C GLU A 350 -15.78 -0.37 -11.66
N LEU A 351 -15.71 0.05 -10.39
CA LEU A 351 -15.08 1.32 -10.05
C LEU A 351 -13.60 1.34 -10.46
N LEU A 352 -12.80 0.36 -10.00
CA LEU A 352 -11.38 0.28 -10.37
C LEU A 352 -11.16 0.11 -11.89
N GLY A 353 -12.07 -0.54 -12.61
CA GLY A 353 -11.99 -0.70 -14.06
C GLY A 353 -12.26 0.60 -14.83
N HIS A 354 -13.00 1.54 -14.23
CA HIS A 354 -13.26 2.87 -14.82
C HIS A 354 -12.16 3.88 -14.48
N LEU A 355 -11.35 3.61 -13.45
CA LEU A 355 -10.20 4.46 -13.12
C LEU A 355 -9.14 4.40 -14.23
N LYS A 356 -8.74 5.59 -14.70
CA LYS A 356 -7.64 5.79 -15.66
C LYS A 356 -6.43 6.35 -14.92
N ALA A 357 -5.27 6.40 -15.56
CA ALA A 357 -4.01 6.78 -14.91
C ALA A 357 -4.04 8.13 -14.14
N GLU A 358 -4.92 9.06 -14.52
CA GLU A 358 -5.06 10.38 -13.87
C GLU A 358 -6.13 10.42 -12.76
N ILE A 359 -7.06 9.46 -12.76
CA ILE A 359 -8.17 9.40 -11.79
C ILE A 359 -7.95 8.19 -10.88
N THR A 360 -7.64 8.44 -9.62
CA THR A 360 -7.40 7.43 -8.59
C THR A 360 -8.63 7.28 -7.67
N LEU A 361 -8.62 6.26 -6.81
CA LEU A 361 -9.71 6.03 -5.88
C LEU A 361 -9.90 7.23 -4.92
N GLU A 362 -8.80 7.92 -4.59
CA GLU A 362 -8.76 9.10 -3.73
C GLU A 362 -9.41 10.34 -4.37
N ASN A 363 -9.36 10.48 -5.70
CA ASN A 363 -9.77 11.71 -6.40
C ASN A 363 -10.93 11.51 -7.39
N CYS A 364 -11.46 10.29 -7.52
CA CYS A 364 -12.54 9.97 -8.47
C CYS A 364 -13.90 10.60 -8.16
N GLY A 365 -14.05 11.25 -7.00
CA GLY A 365 -15.32 11.86 -6.56
C GLY A 365 -16.40 10.86 -6.10
N VAL A 366 -16.20 9.55 -6.34
CA VAL A 366 -17.12 8.50 -5.92
C VAL A 366 -16.72 7.97 -4.54
N SER A 367 -17.40 8.44 -3.50
CA SER A 367 -17.18 7.97 -2.12
C SER A 367 -17.64 6.52 -1.91
N ALA A 368 -17.10 5.86 -0.87
CA ALA A 368 -17.55 4.53 -0.46
C ALA A 368 -19.06 4.48 -0.16
N HIS A 369 -19.62 5.57 0.36
CA HIS A 369 -21.06 5.69 0.61
C HIS A 369 -21.87 5.71 -0.69
N MET A 370 -21.43 6.47 -1.69
CA MET A 370 -22.09 6.53 -3.01
C MET A 370 -22.04 5.17 -3.70
N LEU A 371 -20.86 4.56 -3.79
CA LEU A 371 -20.71 3.24 -4.40
C LEU A 371 -21.53 2.18 -3.65
N GLY A 372 -21.52 2.20 -2.31
CA GLY A 372 -22.31 1.32 -1.48
C GLY A 372 -23.82 1.51 -1.67
N THR A 373 -24.28 2.76 -1.82
CA THR A 373 -25.69 3.06 -2.12
C THR A 373 -26.08 2.47 -3.47
N LEU A 374 -25.28 2.68 -4.52
CA LEU A 374 -25.52 2.13 -5.86
C LEU A 374 -25.57 0.60 -5.82
N ALA A 375 -24.58 -0.04 -5.19
CA ALA A 375 -24.52 -1.49 -5.05
C ALA A 375 -25.71 -2.05 -4.26
N LYS A 376 -26.17 -1.33 -3.23
CA LYS A 376 -27.37 -1.70 -2.46
C LYS A 376 -28.63 -1.68 -3.32
N ARG A 377 -28.79 -0.68 -4.20
CA ARG A 377 -29.94 -0.61 -5.12
C ARG A 377 -29.99 -1.79 -6.09
N ILE A 378 -28.84 -2.34 -6.45
CA ILE A 378 -28.75 -3.56 -7.27
C ILE A 378 -29.15 -4.78 -6.44
N ASP A 379 -28.66 -4.92 -5.21
CA ASP A 379 -29.02 -6.02 -4.32
C ASP A 379 -30.52 -6.04 -3.96
N GLU A 380 -31.14 -4.85 -3.85
CA GLU A 380 -32.58 -4.66 -3.70
C GLU A 380 -33.37 -4.93 -5.00
N GLY A 381 -32.69 -5.11 -6.13
CA GLY A 381 -33.31 -5.28 -7.44
C GLY A 381 -34.01 -4.03 -7.97
N LYS A 382 -33.70 -2.84 -7.42
CA LYS A 382 -34.27 -1.56 -7.87
C LYS A 382 -33.69 -1.10 -9.20
N ILE A 383 -32.48 -1.51 -9.54
CA ILE A 383 -31.85 -1.23 -10.83
C ILE A 383 -31.14 -2.48 -11.35
N SER A 384 -31.00 -2.58 -12.67
CA SER A 384 -30.21 -3.64 -13.29
C SER A 384 -28.72 -3.34 -13.16
N GLY A 385 -27.86 -4.36 -13.19
CA GLY A 385 -26.41 -4.16 -13.22
C GLY A 385 -25.94 -3.35 -14.43
N LYS A 386 -26.64 -3.41 -15.57
CA LYS A 386 -26.36 -2.57 -16.74
C LYS A 386 -26.67 -1.10 -16.44
N SER A 387 -27.87 -0.83 -15.94
CA SER A 387 -28.31 0.51 -15.55
C SER A 387 -27.40 1.14 -14.48
N ALA A 388 -26.92 0.32 -13.55
CA ALA A 388 -26.00 0.78 -12.53
C ALA A 388 -24.64 1.22 -13.10
N LYS A 389 -24.17 0.64 -14.21
CA LYS A 389 -22.94 1.11 -14.88
C LYS A 389 -23.16 2.51 -15.43
N ASP A 390 -24.31 2.75 -16.07
CA ASP A 390 -24.66 4.07 -16.59
C ASP A 390 -24.72 5.14 -15.47
N VAL A 391 -25.22 4.76 -14.28
CA VAL A 391 -25.21 5.66 -13.09
C VAL A 391 -23.80 5.87 -12.55
N LEU A 392 -22.97 4.83 -12.51
CA LEU A 392 -21.57 4.95 -12.07
C LEU A 392 -20.76 5.87 -12.99
N ASP A 393 -20.94 5.74 -14.30
CA ASP A 393 -20.34 6.64 -15.29
C ASP A 393 -20.73 8.10 -15.02
N LYS A 394 -22.02 8.34 -14.75
CA LYS A 394 -22.51 9.68 -14.44
C LYS A 394 -21.92 10.25 -13.15
N LEU A 395 -21.80 9.44 -12.10
CA LEU A 395 -21.16 9.83 -10.84
C LEU A 395 -19.69 10.19 -11.03
N LEU A 396 -18.97 9.47 -11.90
CA LEU A 396 -17.57 9.76 -12.22
C LEU A 396 -17.43 11.04 -13.06
N GLU A 397 -18.31 11.25 -14.04
CA GLU A 397 -18.35 12.47 -14.86
C GLU A 397 -18.63 13.73 -14.02
N GLU A 398 -19.56 13.63 -13.06
CA GLU A 398 -19.98 14.74 -12.20
C GLU A 398 -19.11 14.88 -10.94
N GLN A 399 -18.14 13.98 -10.73
CA GLN A 399 -17.32 13.88 -9.52
C GLN A 399 -18.15 13.86 -8.23
N GLY A 400 -19.21 13.05 -8.24
CA GLY A 400 -20.16 12.90 -7.14
C GLY A 400 -21.60 13.01 -7.62
N GLY A 401 -22.52 13.02 -6.65
CA GLY A 401 -23.95 13.11 -6.93
C GLY A 401 -24.79 12.28 -5.96
N ASP A 402 -26.10 12.46 -6.04
CA ASP A 402 -27.06 11.62 -5.33
C ASP A 402 -27.47 10.44 -6.21
N VAL A 403 -27.16 9.23 -5.75
CA VAL A 403 -27.38 7.99 -6.51
C VAL A 403 -28.85 7.79 -6.83
N ASP A 404 -29.75 8.04 -5.89
CA ASP A 404 -31.18 7.80 -6.08
C ASP A 404 -31.78 8.83 -7.04
N ALA A 405 -31.37 10.10 -6.92
CA ALA A 405 -31.77 11.15 -7.84
C ALA A 405 -31.32 10.85 -9.28
N LEU A 406 -30.09 10.35 -9.47
CA LEU A 406 -29.59 9.96 -10.80
C LEU A 406 -30.39 8.79 -11.39
N ILE A 407 -30.72 7.78 -10.58
CA ILE A 407 -31.56 6.65 -11.01
C ILE A 407 -32.93 7.14 -11.50
N GLU A 408 -33.56 8.06 -10.76
CA GLU A 408 -34.86 8.64 -11.12
C GLU A 408 -34.79 9.51 -12.37
N GLN A 409 -33.80 10.43 -12.44
CA GLN A 409 -33.61 11.33 -13.58
C GLN A 409 -33.36 10.58 -14.89
N MET A 410 -32.62 9.47 -14.82
CA MET A 410 -32.31 8.63 -15.99
C MET A 410 -33.42 7.62 -16.30
N GLY A 411 -34.46 7.51 -15.45
CA GLY A 411 -35.58 6.58 -15.64
C GLY A 411 -35.15 5.11 -15.59
N LEU A 412 -34.15 4.78 -14.76
CA LEU A 412 -33.48 3.49 -14.72
C LEU A 412 -34.06 2.49 -13.70
N SER A 413 -35.04 2.91 -12.90
CA SER A 413 -35.70 2.08 -11.92
C SER A 413 -36.39 0.87 -12.56
N GLN A 414 -36.12 -0.32 -12.01
CA GLN A 414 -36.78 -1.55 -12.40
C GLN A 414 -38.18 -1.62 -11.82
N VAL A 415 -39.14 -1.97 -12.67
CA VAL A 415 -40.50 -2.27 -12.25
C VAL A 415 -40.52 -3.71 -11.73
N ASN A 416 -40.67 -3.86 -10.41
CA ASN A 416 -40.82 -5.15 -9.72
C ASN A 416 -42.27 -5.43 -9.29
N ASP A 417 -43.22 -4.57 -9.67
CA ASP A 417 -44.64 -4.80 -9.39
C ASP A 417 -45.12 -6.07 -10.11
N THR A 418 -45.23 -7.14 -9.34
CA THR A 418 -45.55 -8.47 -9.84
C THR A 418 -46.95 -8.50 -10.44
N GLU A 419 -47.90 -7.72 -9.91
CA GLU A 419 -49.26 -7.66 -10.45
C GLU A 419 -49.31 -6.96 -11.81
N ALA A 420 -48.56 -5.87 -11.95
CA ALA A 420 -48.44 -5.18 -13.24
C ALA A 420 -47.78 -6.06 -14.29
N ILE A 421 -46.73 -6.81 -13.92
CA ILE A 421 -46.04 -7.73 -14.81
C ILE A 421 -46.96 -8.89 -15.22
N VAL A 422 -47.70 -9.49 -14.28
CA VAL A 422 -48.65 -10.58 -14.57
C VAL A 422 -49.70 -10.12 -15.58
N LYS A 423 -50.30 -8.93 -15.40
CA LYS A 423 -51.32 -8.41 -16.33
C LYS A 423 -50.78 -8.26 -17.76
N VAL A 424 -49.58 -7.69 -17.91
CA VAL A 424 -48.98 -7.51 -19.25
C VAL A 424 -48.58 -8.85 -19.86
N VAL A 425 -48.06 -9.79 -19.05
CA VAL A 425 -47.77 -11.16 -19.53
C VAL A 425 -49.04 -11.86 -20.01
N GLU A 426 -50.15 -11.78 -19.25
CA GLU A 426 -51.44 -12.33 -19.66
C GLU A 426 -51.97 -11.71 -20.96
N GLU A 427 -51.81 -10.40 -21.12
CA GLU A 427 -52.20 -9.70 -22.33
C GLU A 427 -51.34 -10.11 -23.54
N VAL A 428 -50.02 -10.26 -23.36
CA VAL A 428 -49.11 -10.75 -24.41
C VAL A 428 -49.46 -12.18 -24.82
N LEU A 429 -49.76 -13.05 -23.86
CA LEU A 429 -50.16 -14.44 -24.13
C LEU A 429 -51.51 -14.50 -24.85
N LYS A 430 -52.48 -13.69 -24.43
CA LYS A 430 -53.81 -13.60 -25.06
C LYS A 430 -53.73 -13.08 -26.50
N ASN A 431 -52.89 -12.07 -26.74
CA ASN A 431 -52.70 -11.46 -28.06
C ASN A 431 -51.87 -12.34 -29.02
N ASN A 432 -51.26 -13.43 -28.54
CA ASN A 432 -50.45 -14.37 -29.33
C ASN A 432 -50.85 -15.83 -29.04
N ALA A 433 -52.15 -16.09 -28.90
CA ALA A 433 -52.68 -17.41 -28.51
C ALA A 433 -52.29 -18.55 -29.48
N ASP A 434 -52.15 -18.24 -30.77
CA ASP A 434 -51.63 -19.13 -31.81
C ASP A 434 -50.22 -19.62 -31.47
N LYS A 435 -49.34 -18.71 -31.05
CA LYS A 435 -47.95 -19.04 -30.67
C LYS A 435 -47.85 -19.76 -29.34
N VAL A 436 -48.81 -19.58 -28.44
CA VAL A 436 -48.87 -20.33 -27.17
C VAL A 436 -49.13 -21.81 -27.44
N LEU A 437 -50.01 -22.13 -28.40
CA LEU A 437 -50.27 -23.51 -28.83
C LEU A 437 -49.03 -24.13 -29.52
N GLU A 438 -48.30 -23.33 -30.32
CA GLU A 438 -47.03 -23.76 -30.92
C GLU A 438 -45.94 -24.04 -29.88
N TYR A 439 -45.87 -23.23 -28.82
CA TYR A 439 -44.96 -23.47 -27.71
C TYR A 439 -45.31 -24.76 -26.97
N LYS A 440 -46.60 -24.97 -26.63
CA LYS A 440 -47.08 -26.20 -25.96
C LYS A 440 -46.96 -27.48 -26.79
N SER A 441 -46.80 -27.37 -28.11
CA SER A 441 -46.54 -28.50 -29.02
C SER A 441 -45.04 -28.80 -29.22
N GLY A 442 -44.15 -28.15 -28.46
CA GLY A 442 -42.73 -28.49 -28.38
C GLY A 442 -41.78 -27.52 -29.08
N LYS A 443 -42.23 -26.35 -29.52
CA LYS A 443 -41.35 -25.30 -30.08
C LYS A 443 -40.79 -24.39 -28.98
N ASP A 444 -39.88 -24.92 -28.16
CA ASP A 444 -39.32 -24.23 -26.98
C ASP A 444 -38.66 -22.87 -27.29
N LYS A 445 -38.17 -22.66 -28.52
CA LYS A 445 -37.57 -21.39 -28.96
C LYS A 445 -38.55 -20.20 -28.91
N LEU A 446 -39.86 -20.44 -28.89
CA LEU A 446 -40.88 -19.39 -28.76
C LEU A 446 -40.88 -18.73 -27.37
N PHE A 447 -40.25 -19.33 -26.36
CA PHE A 447 -40.11 -18.70 -25.04
C PHE A 447 -39.40 -17.34 -25.14
N GLY A 448 -38.32 -17.25 -25.92
CA GLY A 448 -37.60 -15.99 -26.14
C GLY A 448 -38.44 -14.91 -26.84
N PHE A 449 -39.41 -15.31 -27.68
CA PHE A 449 -40.36 -14.38 -28.31
C PHE A 449 -41.31 -13.75 -27.28
N PHE A 450 -41.85 -14.55 -26.35
CA PHE A 450 -42.74 -14.05 -25.30
C PHE A 450 -41.99 -13.14 -24.30
N VAL A 451 -40.75 -13.51 -23.95
CA VAL A 451 -39.88 -12.65 -23.13
C VAL A 451 -39.64 -11.31 -23.84
N GLY A 452 -39.29 -11.33 -25.13
CA GLY A 452 -39.08 -10.11 -25.91
C GLY A 452 -40.33 -9.20 -25.99
N GLN A 453 -41.52 -9.78 -26.16
CA GLN A 453 -42.77 -9.01 -26.20
C GLN A 453 -43.17 -8.45 -24.83
N ALA A 454 -43.05 -9.25 -23.77
CA ALA A 454 -43.33 -8.77 -22.41
C ALA A 454 -42.38 -7.63 -22.03
N MET A 455 -41.08 -7.75 -22.33
CA MET A 455 -40.08 -6.72 -22.06
C MET A 455 -40.27 -5.45 -22.92
N LYS A 456 -40.86 -5.56 -24.12
CA LYS A 456 -41.17 -4.40 -24.96
C LYS A 456 -42.31 -3.56 -24.38
N ASN A 457 -43.31 -4.22 -23.81
CA ASN A 457 -44.48 -3.56 -23.21
C ASN A 457 -44.21 -3.10 -21.77
N LEU A 458 -43.29 -3.76 -21.06
CA LEU A 458 -42.84 -3.38 -19.73
C LEU A 458 -41.45 -2.71 -19.80
N LYS A 459 -41.42 -1.39 -20.06
CA LYS A 459 -40.16 -0.63 -19.98
C LYS A 459 -39.57 -0.73 -18.57
N GLY A 460 -38.39 -1.35 -18.46
CA GLY A 460 -37.68 -1.51 -17.19
C GLY A 460 -38.10 -2.71 -16.34
N ALA A 461 -38.91 -3.65 -16.82
CA ALA A 461 -39.22 -4.86 -16.04
C ALA A 461 -37.97 -5.72 -15.79
N ASN A 462 -37.95 -6.38 -14.64
CA ASN A 462 -36.89 -7.31 -14.28
C ASN A 462 -36.97 -8.59 -15.13
N PRO A 463 -35.97 -8.91 -15.98
CA PRO A 463 -36.02 -10.08 -16.87
C PRO A 463 -36.20 -11.41 -16.12
N SER A 464 -35.63 -11.54 -14.92
CA SER A 464 -35.73 -12.76 -14.11
C SER A 464 -37.17 -12.99 -13.63
N VAL A 465 -37.87 -11.92 -13.23
CA VAL A 465 -39.27 -11.97 -12.78
C VAL A 465 -40.19 -12.28 -13.96
N VAL A 466 -40.00 -11.63 -15.10
CA VAL A 466 -40.76 -11.89 -16.34
C VAL A 466 -40.57 -13.34 -16.80
N ASN A 467 -39.33 -13.86 -16.76
CA ASN A 467 -39.05 -15.26 -17.10
C ASN A 467 -39.73 -16.25 -16.15
N ALA A 468 -39.74 -15.97 -14.84
CA ALA A 468 -40.39 -16.83 -13.86
C ALA A 468 -41.91 -16.90 -14.08
N ILE A 469 -42.56 -15.75 -14.26
CA ILE A 469 -44.01 -15.65 -14.49
C ILE A 469 -44.40 -16.29 -15.83
N LEU A 470 -43.61 -16.07 -16.89
CA LEU A 470 -43.84 -16.70 -18.18
C LEU A 470 -43.72 -18.23 -18.10
N LYS A 471 -42.73 -18.76 -17.37
CA LYS A 471 -42.60 -20.20 -17.15
C LYS A 471 -43.80 -20.77 -16.39
N GLU A 472 -44.29 -20.06 -15.38
CA GLU A 472 -45.46 -20.48 -14.61
C GLU A 472 -46.75 -20.48 -15.45
N LYS A 473 -46.94 -19.49 -16.33
CA LYS A 473 -48.14 -19.36 -17.16
C LYS A 473 -48.12 -20.24 -18.43
N LEU A 474 -46.94 -20.59 -18.93
CA LEU A 474 -46.76 -21.39 -20.15
C LEU A 474 -46.52 -22.88 -19.87
N GLY A 475 -46.01 -23.23 -18.69
CA GLY A 475 -46.05 -24.61 -18.14
C GLY A 475 -47.48 -25.05 -17.88
#